data_AF-A0A7R9ZJ04-F1
#
_entry.id   AF-A0A7R9ZJ04-F1
#
_cell.length_a   1.000
_cell.length_b   1.000
_cell.length_c   1.000
_cell.angle_alpha   90.00
_cell.angle_beta   90.00
_cell.angle_gamma   90.00
#
_symmetry.space_group_name_H-M   'P 1'
#
loop_
_entity.id
_entity.type
_entity.pdbx_description
1 polymer ?
#
loop_
_entity_poly.entity_id
_entity_poly.type
_entity_poly.pdbx_seq_one_letter_code
_entity_poly.pdbx_strand_id
1 'polypeptide(L)'
;GVDGVKVDVQSGVPAVGGGVGGGPHIARLYSEGFEASILDRFSVDNAANCINCMCHSTENLYRYKVTSIARASDDFYPRRSSSHSVHLVNVAYNSLFIGEICLPDWDMFHSKHESAELHAAARAIGGCPVYVSDVPGEHDSSLLKRLVLPDGTILRAKLPGRPTRDCLFCDVGKDGTSVMKVWNENLKSGVVGAFHVQGVAWNFDTHENEVVDENPPILTAAVKAHDVETLRHEDGPFVAWSHRTSRVEVLPNGASQTKIQLKHREWELFTIAPIQFSESGVAWSPIGLGDMLNTGGALTKIHELYTPEGDGAAAVIAEFSSRGPGRFVAYCQPEPTRVFLDGATSMQIPFTHDISTGLLTFFLPNEANGSHEVKVVWE
;
A
#
# COMPACT_ATOMS: atom_id res chain seq x y z
N GLY A 1 2.00 13.74 -26.95
CA GLY A 1 3.32 14.36 -27.23
C GLY A 1 4.28 13.70 -26.27
N VAL A 2 5.15 14.46 -25.61
CA VAL A 2 5.70 14.06 -24.30
C VAL A 2 4.79 14.67 -23.23
N ASP A 3 4.35 13.87 -22.26
CA ASP A 3 3.30 14.28 -21.30
C ASP A 3 3.85 14.51 -19.87
N GLY A 4 5.14 14.29 -19.65
CA GLY A 4 5.83 14.48 -18.38
C GLY A 4 7.34 14.23 -18.48
N VAL A 5 8.08 14.50 -17.40
CA VAL A 5 9.55 14.34 -17.37
C VAL A 5 10.05 13.71 -16.07
N LYS A 6 11.14 12.92 -16.15
CA LYS A 6 11.95 12.52 -14.99
C LYS A 6 13.26 13.28 -15.08
N VAL A 7 13.60 14.06 -14.05
CA VAL A 7 14.81 14.90 -14.05
C VAL A 7 15.79 14.39 -13.01
N ASP A 8 16.94 13.97 -13.51
CA ASP A 8 17.94 13.23 -12.76
C ASP A 8 19.09 14.11 -12.23
N VAL A 9 19.90 13.54 -11.33
CA VAL A 9 21.14 14.15 -10.79
C VAL A 9 20.92 15.54 -10.15
N GLN A 10 19.73 15.81 -9.60
CA GLN A 10 19.42 17.15 -9.09
C GLN A 10 20.33 17.55 -7.91
N SER A 11 20.77 16.60 -7.09
CA SER A 11 21.71 16.85 -5.97
C SER A 11 23.13 17.17 -6.43
N GLY A 12 23.44 17.06 -7.73
CA GLY A 12 24.68 17.58 -8.30
C GLY A 12 24.68 19.11 -8.45
N VAL A 13 23.50 19.73 -8.55
CA VAL A 13 23.35 21.18 -8.80
C VAL A 13 23.93 22.05 -7.67
N PRO A 14 23.70 21.76 -6.37
CA PRO A 14 24.32 22.54 -5.29
C PRO A 14 25.86 22.48 -5.30
N ALA A 15 26.46 21.37 -5.74
CA ALA A 15 27.91 21.17 -5.71
C ALA A 15 28.69 22.13 -6.63
N VAL A 16 28.05 22.68 -7.66
CA VAL A 16 28.68 23.62 -8.62
C VAL A 16 28.51 25.10 -8.24
N GLY A 17 27.96 25.40 -7.06
CA GLY A 17 27.69 26.78 -6.63
C GLY A 17 28.89 27.61 -6.17
N GLY A 18 30.11 27.05 -6.19
CA GLY A 18 31.32 27.75 -5.79
C GLY A 18 31.56 29.03 -6.61
N GLY A 19 31.79 30.17 -5.94
CA GLY A 19 32.05 31.46 -6.60
C GLY A 19 30.81 32.20 -7.12
N VAL A 20 29.61 31.62 -7.03
CA VAL A 20 28.35 32.21 -7.53
C VAL A 20 27.24 32.24 -6.47
N GLY A 21 27.60 32.33 -5.18
CA GLY A 21 26.66 32.40 -4.06
C GLY A 21 26.37 31.07 -3.35
N GLY A 22 27.08 30.00 -3.71
CA GLY A 22 27.02 28.69 -3.05
C GLY A 22 25.86 27.81 -3.51
N GLY A 23 25.88 26.56 -3.04
CA GLY A 23 24.88 25.55 -3.39
C GLY A 23 23.43 25.98 -3.14
N PRO A 24 23.09 26.59 -1.98
CA PRO A 24 21.73 27.05 -1.71
C PRO A 24 21.22 28.10 -2.70
N HIS A 25 22.10 28.96 -3.24
CA HIS A 25 21.72 29.99 -4.20
C HIS A 25 21.41 29.37 -5.58
N ILE A 26 22.31 28.51 -6.07
CA ILE A 26 22.15 27.85 -7.36
C ILE A 26 20.99 26.85 -7.35
N ALA A 27 20.82 26.07 -6.28
CA ALA A 27 19.67 25.18 -6.14
C ALA A 27 18.34 25.95 -6.23
N ARG A 28 18.24 27.11 -5.56
CA ARG A 28 17.04 27.96 -5.64
C ARG A 28 16.77 28.42 -7.07
N LEU A 29 17.77 28.97 -7.76
CA LEU A 29 17.61 29.44 -9.14
C LEU A 29 17.22 28.30 -10.09
N TYR A 30 17.86 27.14 -9.92
CA TYR A 30 17.55 25.94 -10.68
C TYR A 30 16.11 25.50 -10.44
N SER A 31 15.71 25.26 -9.19
CA SER A 31 14.35 24.81 -8.85
C SER A 31 13.28 25.78 -9.34
N GLU A 32 13.47 27.10 -9.18
CA GLU A 32 12.51 28.11 -9.66
C GLU A 32 12.33 28.05 -11.18
N GLY A 33 13.42 28.04 -11.96
CA GLY A 33 13.34 27.97 -13.41
C GLY A 33 12.83 26.63 -13.92
N PHE A 34 13.26 25.54 -13.28
CA PHE A 34 12.82 24.19 -13.55
C PHE A 34 11.32 24.02 -13.33
N GLU A 35 10.80 24.34 -12.14
CA GLU A 35 9.37 24.20 -11.84
C GLU A 35 8.50 25.12 -12.70
N ALA A 36 8.97 26.32 -13.02
CA ALA A 36 8.28 27.21 -13.98
C ALA A 36 8.15 26.56 -15.37
N SER A 37 9.22 25.92 -15.85
CA SER A 37 9.17 25.18 -17.12
C SER A 37 8.28 23.95 -17.06
N ILE A 38 8.24 23.23 -15.93
CA ILE A 38 7.35 22.07 -15.76
C ILE A 38 5.89 22.51 -15.79
N LEU A 39 5.53 23.59 -15.10
CA LEU A 39 4.17 24.11 -15.12
C LEU A 39 3.71 24.52 -16.50
N ASP A 40 4.56 25.22 -17.26
CA ASP A 40 4.24 25.69 -18.61
C ASP A 40 4.04 24.55 -19.63
N ARG A 41 4.75 23.42 -19.44
CA ARG A 41 4.87 22.39 -20.49
C ARG A 41 4.30 21.02 -20.15
N PHE A 42 4.28 20.67 -18.87
CA PHE A 42 3.99 19.31 -18.40
C PHE A 42 3.03 19.34 -17.21
N SER A 43 2.02 20.21 -17.26
CA SER A 43 0.95 20.22 -16.27
C SER A 43 -0.39 19.81 -16.87
N VAL A 44 -1.15 19.02 -16.11
CA VAL A 44 -2.53 18.64 -16.43
C VAL A 44 -3.36 18.87 -15.17
N ASP A 45 -4.47 19.60 -15.30
CA ASP A 45 -5.36 19.95 -14.17
C ASP A 45 -4.62 20.54 -12.95
N ASN A 46 -3.62 21.39 -13.22
CA ASN A 46 -2.72 22.01 -12.23
C ASN A 46 -1.78 21.03 -11.49
N ALA A 47 -1.70 19.76 -11.89
CA ALA A 47 -0.71 18.81 -11.40
C ALA A 47 0.52 18.79 -12.32
N ALA A 48 1.71 18.92 -11.74
CA ALA A 48 2.97 18.84 -12.46
C ALA A 48 3.39 17.38 -12.69
N ASN A 49 3.50 16.97 -13.95
CA ASN A 49 3.94 15.63 -14.35
C ASN A 49 5.46 15.56 -14.36
N CYS A 50 6.05 15.52 -13.16
CA CYS A 50 7.49 15.45 -13.01
C CYS A 50 7.93 14.55 -11.85
N ILE A 51 8.94 13.71 -12.12
CA ILE A 51 9.64 12.92 -11.10
C ILE A 51 10.99 13.59 -10.81
N ASN A 52 11.19 14.02 -9.56
CA ASN A 52 12.48 14.48 -9.07
C ASN A 52 13.36 13.27 -8.71
N CYS A 53 14.55 13.17 -9.28
CA CYS A 53 15.44 12.02 -9.11
C CYS A 53 16.85 12.45 -8.69
N MET A 54 17.53 11.56 -7.92
CA MET A 54 18.77 11.86 -7.21
C MET A 54 18.72 13.22 -6.50
N CYS A 55 17.62 13.48 -5.79
CA CYS A 55 17.21 14.82 -5.37
C CYS A 55 17.26 15.06 -3.86
N HIS A 56 17.89 14.17 -3.09
CA HIS A 56 17.78 14.14 -1.63
C HIS A 56 18.60 15.20 -0.89
N SER A 57 19.37 16.03 -1.60
CA SER A 57 20.04 17.14 -0.92
C SER A 57 19.01 18.08 -0.28
N THR A 58 19.32 18.57 0.91
CA THR A 58 18.42 19.48 1.64
C THR A 58 18.17 20.78 0.87
N GLU A 59 19.13 21.22 0.05
CA GLU A 59 18.98 22.39 -0.81
C GLU A 59 17.95 22.18 -1.91
N ASN A 60 17.64 20.94 -2.30
CA ASN A 60 16.63 20.61 -3.29
C ASN A 60 15.26 20.36 -2.64
N LEU A 61 15.20 19.44 -1.66
CA LEU A 61 13.94 19.03 -1.04
C LEU A 61 13.17 20.21 -0.44
N TYR A 62 13.85 21.15 0.21
CA TYR A 62 13.19 22.33 0.80
C TYR A 62 12.91 23.47 -0.20
N ARG A 63 13.12 23.23 -1.50
CA ARG A 63 12.87 24.22 -2.56
C ARG A 63 11.71 23.84 -3.48
N TYR A 64 11.27 22.59 -3.48
CA TYR A 64 10.11 22.19 -4.27
C TYR A 64 8.85 22.89 -3.78
N LYS A 65 8.14 23.53 -4.70
CA LYS A 65 6.85 24.18 -4.45
C LYS A 65 5.73 23.59 -5.29
N VAL A 66 6.10 22.90 -6.36
CA VAL A 66 5.16 22.45 -7.40
C VAL A 66 5.36 20.97 -7.69
N THR A 67 6.60 20.55 -7.93
CA THR A 67 6.91 19.17 -8.28
C THR A 67 6.87 18.31 -7.01
N SER A 68 5.96 17.35 -6.98
CA SER A 68 5.58 16.66 -5.74
C SER A 68 5.96 15.19 -5.71
N ILE A 69 6.65 14.66 -6.72
CA ILE A 69 7.11 13.27 -6.74
C ILE A 69 8.64 13.24 -6.63
N ALA A 70 9.16 12.46 -5.68
CA ALA A 70 10.60 12.33 -5.46
C ALA A 70 11.00 10.85 -5.34
N ARG A 71 11.93 10.41 -6.17
CA ARG A 71 12.48 9.04 -6.15
C ARG A 71 13.12 8.79 -4.79
N ALA A 72 12.68 7.75 -4.07
CA ALA A 72 12.92 7.58 -2.64
C ALA A 72 14.19 6.80 -2.26
N SER A 73 14.87 6.14 -3.19
CA SER A 73 16.04 5.30 -2.91
C SER A 73 17.13 5.43 -3.98
N ASP A 74 18.05 4.47 -4.04
CA ASP A 74 18.83 4.19 -5.25
C ASP A 74 17.98 3.41 -6.29
N ASP A 75 18.51 3.16 -7.47
CA ASP A 75 17.82 2.46 -8.57
C ASP A 75 17.44 1.01 -8.22
N PHE A 76 16.35 0.54 -8.84
CA PHE A 76 16.07 -0.89 -8.98
C PHE A 76 17.08 -1.55 -9.92
N TYR A 77 17.89 -2.49 -9.41
CA TYR A 77 18.88 -3.23 -10.19
C TYR A 77 18.42 -4.68 -10.45
N PRO A 78 17.73 -4.98 -11.57
CA PRO A 78 17.15 -6.30 -11.83
C PRO A 78 18.17 -7.44 -11.89
N ARG A 79 19.43 -7.15 -12.19
CA ARG A 79 20.50 -8.16 -12.31
C ARG A 79 21.31 -8.33 -11.04
N ARG A 80 21.00 -7.59 -9.97
CA ARG A 80 21.72 -7.63 -8.69
C ARG A 80 20.77 -8.14 -7.62
N SER A 81 20.76 -9.46 -7.44
CA SER A 81 19.84 -10.13 -6.52
C SER A 81 19.92 -9.57 -5.07
N SER A 82 21.12 -9.19 -4.62
CA SER A 82 21.33 -8.55 -3.31
C SER A 82 20.67 -7.18 -3.16
N SER A 83 20.40 -6.47 -4.26
CA SER A 83 19.80 -5.14 -4.22
C SER A 83 18.32 -5.13 -3.84
N HIS A 84 17.58 -6.22 -4.03
CA HIS A 84 16.12 -6.22 -3.86
C HIS A 84 15.68 -5.98 -2.41
N SER A 85 16.27 -6.71 -1.46
CA SER A 85 16.01 -6.51 -0.03
C SER A 85 16.41 -5.10 0.41
N VAL A 86 17.62 -4.65 0.05
CA VAL A 86 18.13 -3.33 0.44
C VAL A 86 17.30 -2.20 -0.19
N HIS A 87 16.87 -2.35 -1.44
CA HIS A 87 15.99 -1.40 -2.10
C HIS A 87 14.69 -1.23 -1.31
N LEU A 88 14.04 -2.34 -0.89
CA LEU A 88 12.82 -2.31 -0.08
C LEU A 88 13.02 -1.58 1.25
N VAL A 89 14.14 -1.84 1.94
CA VAL A 89 14.52 -1.13 3.17
C VAL A 89 14.69 0.37 2.88
N ASN A 90 15.46 0.72 1.86
CA ASN A 90 15.74 2.11 1.52
C ASN A 90 14.46 2.90 1.19
N VAL A 91 13.59 2.39 0.32
CA VAL A 91 12.35 3.10 -0.04
C VAL A 91 11.43 3.29 1.16
N ALA A 92 11.28 2.27 2.02
CA ALA A 92 10.41 2.36 3.18
C ALA A 92 10.95 3.36 4.21
N TYR A 93 12.23 3.26 4.58
CA TYR A 93 12.83 4.13 5.59
C TYR A 93 12.99 5.57 5.11
N ASN A 94 13.42 5.80 3.86
CA ASN A 94 13.53 7.16 3.32
C ASN A 94 12.15 7.84 3.19
N SER A 95 11.08 7.06 2.99
CA SER A 95 9.71 7.58 2.95
C SER A 95 9.24 8.20 4.28
N LEU A 96 9.91 7.93 5.41
CA LEU A 96 9.63 8.61 6.68
C LEU A 96 9.89 10.11 6.60
N PHE A 97 10.93 10.53 5.88
CA PHE A 97 11.28 11.93 5.72
C PHE A 97 10.74 12.49 4.40
N ILE A 98 10.96 11.79 3.29
CA ILE A 98 10.54 12.25 1.96
C ILE A 98 9.01 12.40 1.92
N GLY A 99 8.28 11.48 2.55
CA GLY A 99 6.82 11.47 2.58
C GLY A 99 6.17 12.69 3.24
N GLU A 100 6.94 13.48 4.01
CA GLU A 100 6.47 14.74 4.61
C GLU A 100 6.60 15.93 3.65
N ILE A 101 7.33 15.77 2.54
CA ILE A 101 7.68 16.85 1.59
C ILE A 101 7.12 16.54 0.19
N CYS A 102 7.24 15.29 -0.25
CA CYS A 102 6.85 14.82 -1.58
C CYS A 102 6.20 13.43 -1.46
N LEU A 103 5.41 13.07 -2.46
CA LEU A 103 5.02 11.69 -2.72
C LEU A 103 6.28 10.87 -3.06
N PRO A 104 6.64 9.86 -2.26
CA PRO A 104 7.80 9.03 -2.56
C PRO A 104 7.53 8.15 -3.78
N ASP A 105 8.45 8.19 -4.74
CA ASP A 105 8.52 7.25 -5.85
C ASP A 105 9.44 6.09 -5.48
N TRP A 106 8.87 4.89 -5.36
CA TRP A 106 9.59 3.68 -4.96
C TRP A 106 10.30 3.00 -6.14
N ASP A 107 10.43 3.69 -7.26
CA ASP A 107 11.05 3.23 -8.51
C ASP A 107 10.27 2.08 -9.18
N MET A 108 10.62 1.88 -10.45
CA MET A 108 10.09 0.80 -11.28
C MET A 108 10.45 -0.60 -10.72
N PHE A 109 9.77 -1.63 -11.24
CA PHE A 109 10.17 -3.02 -11.06
C PHE A 109 9.85 -3.84 -12.32
N HIS A 110 10.40 -5.05 -12.41
CA HIS A 110 10.01 -6.00 -13.46
C HIS A 110 8.92 -6.92 -12.92
N SER A 111 7.77 -6.98 -13.60
CA SER A 111 6.66 -7.87 -13.26
C SER A 111 6.96 -9.34 -13.56
N LYS A 112 7.86 -9.63 -14.51
CA LYS A 112 8.35 -10.98 -14.80
C LYS A 112 9.77 -11.17 -14.26
N HIS A 113 9.87 -11.36 -12.95
CA HIS A 113 11.16 -11.46 -12.23
C HIS A 113 11.04 -12.34 -10.96
N GLU A 114 12.14 -12.93 -10.49
CA GLU A 114 12.15 -13.75 -9.26
C GLU A 114 11.67 -12.97 -8.03
N SER A 115 11.90 -11.67 -8.00
CA SER A 115 11.49 -10.75 -6.93
C SER A 115 10.24 -9.94 -7.27
N ALA A 116 9.51 -10.28 -8.35
CA ALA A 116 8.40 -9.47 -8.83
C ALA A 116 7.27 -9.35 -7.81
N GLU A 117 6.84 -10.47 -7.22
CA GLU A 117 5.79 -10.51 -6.18
C GLU A 117 6.18 -9.64 -4.97
N LEU A 118 7.44 -9.73 -4.54
CA LEU A 118 7.96 -8.95 -3.42
C LEU A 118 7.86 -7.44 -3.69
N HIS A 119 8.31 -7.02 -4.87
CA HIS A 119 8.25 -5.62 -5.28
C HIS A 119 6.80 -5.15 -5.50
N ALA A 120 5.94 -5.97 -6.12
CA ALA A 120 4.53 -5.66 -6.31
C ALA A 120 3.82 -5.46 -4.96
N ALA A 121 4.02 -6.36 -4.00
CA ALA A 121 3.46 -6.24 -2.65
C ALA A 121 3.94 -4.95 -1.96
N ALA A 122 5.24 -4.62 -2.08
CA ALA A 122 5.79 -3.38 -1.55
C ALA A 122 5.14 -2.14 -2.17
N ARG A 123 4.97 -2.09 -3.49
CA ARG A 123 4.32 -0.94 -4.16
C ARG A 123 2.82 -0.85 -3.84
N ALA A 124 2.14 -1.99 -3.66
CA ALA A 124 0.72 -2.01 -3.29
C ALA A 124 0.43 -1.25 -1.99
N ILE A 125 1.36 -1.32 -1.03
CA ILE A 125 1.25 -0.66 0.27
C ILE A 125 2.07 0.63 0.39
N GLY A 126 2.97 0.91 -0.56
CA GLY A 126 3.89 2.05 -0.47
C GLY A 126 3.20 3.41 -0.59
N GLY A 127 1.94 3.43 -1.04
CA GLY A 127 1.22 4.66 -1.39
C GLY A 127 1.89 5.45 -2.51
N CYS A 128 2.75 4.79 -3.27
CA CYS A 128 3.59 5.36 -4.31
C CYS A 128 3.00 5.13 -5.70
N PRO A 129 3.54 5.77 -6.74
CA PRO A 129 3.30 5.36 -8.12
C PRO A 129 3.75 3.91 -8.39
N VAL A 130 3.18 3.29 -9.43
CA VAL A 130 3.52 1.94 -9.88
C VAL A 130 4.04 2.03 -11.31
N TYR A 131 5.33 1.76 -11.50
CA TYR A 131 5.97 1.72 -12.82
C TYR A 131 6.53 0.31 -13.08
N VAL A 132 6.34 -0.19 -14.30
CA VAL A 132 6.97 -1.42 -14.77
C VAL A 132 7.94 -1.11 -15.90
N SER A 133 9.04 -1.86 -15.94
CA SER A 133 10.08 -1.74 -16.96
C SER A 133 10.45 -3.08 -17.61
N ASP A 134 9.47 -3.99 -17.65
CA ASP A 134 9.58 -5.23 -18.39
C ASP A 134 9.89 -4.99 -19.87
N VAL A 135 10.50 -6.00 -20.50
CA VAL A 135 10.63 -6.01 -21.96
C VAL A 135 9.21 -5.92 -22.57
N PRO A 136 8.97 -5.06 -23.58
CA PRO A 136 7.68 -4.97 -24.24
C PRO A 136 7.15 -6.35 -24.66
N GLY A 137 5.92 -6.68 -24.25
CA GLY A 137 5.30 -7.99 -24.49
C GLY A 137 5.59 -9.08 -23.44
N GLU A 138 6.58 -8.88 -22.56
CA GLU A 138 7.01 -9.86 -21.56
C GLU A 138 6.50 -9.55 -20.14
N HIS A 139 5.30 -8.99 -20.03
CA HIS A 139 4.72 -8.58 -18.75
C HIS A 139 4.00 -9.74 -18.07
N ASP A 140 4.10 -9.85 -16.75
CA ASP A 140 3.23 -10.76 -15.99
C ASP A 140 1.86 -10.10 -15.77
N SER A 141 0.94 -10.38 -16.69
CA SER A 141 -0.43 -9.87 -16.62
C SER A 141 -1.20 -10.37 -15.39
N SER A 142 -0.86 -11.53 -14.84
CA SER A 142 -1.52 -12.08 -13.65
C SER A 142 -1.14 -11.29 -12.40
N LEU A 143 0.14 -10.92 -12.28
CA LEU A 143 0.61 -10.06 -11.20
C LEU A 143 0.05 -8.64 -11.31
N LEU A 144 0.09 -8.04 -12.51
CA LEU A 144 -0.38 -6.66 -12.70
C LEU A 144 -1.89 -6.49 -12.45
N LYS A 145 -2.70 -7.51 -12.76
CA LYS A 145 -4.14 -7.52 -12.45
C LYS A 145 -4.46 -7.56 -10.95
N ARG A 146 -3.48 -7.86 -10.09
CA ARG A 146 -3.62 -7.74 -8.62
C ARG A 146 -3.20 -6.36 -8.08
N LEU A 147 -2.68 -5.48 -8.93
CA LEU A 147 -2.33 -4.09 -8.62
C LEU A 147 -3.27 -3.07 -9.27
N VAL A 148 -3.68 -3.34 -10.50
CA VAL A 148 -4.39 -2.41 -11.38
C VAL A 148 -5.81 -2.93 -11.65
N LEU A 149 -6.79 -2.04 -11.47
CA LEU A 149 -8.19 -2.30 -11.83
C LEU A 149 -8.40 -2.26 -13.35
N PRO A 150 -9.53 -2.80 -13.87
CA PRO A 150 -9.84 -2.75 -15.30
C PRO A 150 -9.90 -1.33 -15.90
N ASP A 151 -10.20 -0.31 -15.07
CA ASP A 151 -10.22 1.10 -15.47
C ASP A 151 -8.81 1.74 -15.56
N GLY A 152 -7.75 0.96 -15.32
CA GLY A 152 -6.36 1.40 -15.35
C GLY A 152 -5.88 2.09 -14.08
N THR A 153 -6.76 2.30 -13.09
CA THR A 153 -6.37 2.88 -11.80
C THR A 153 -5.84 1.82 -10.85
N ILE A 154 -5.05 2.25 -9.86
CA ILE A 154 -4.53 1.37 -8.81
C ILE A 154 -5.30 1.58 -7.50
N LEU A 155 -5.33 0.55 -6.66
CA LEU A 155 -5.80 0.64 -5.28
C LEU A 155 -4.72 1.25 -4.38
N ARG A 156 -4.31 2.49 -4.66
CA ARG A 156 -3.22 3.15 -3.94
C ARG A 156 -3.61 3.43 -2.49
N ALA A 157 -2.77 3.02 -1.54
CA ALA A 157 -2.90 3.46 -0.16
C ALA A 157 -2.71 4.99 -0.05
N LYS A 158 -3.28 5.59 1.01
CA LYS A 158 -3.45 7.05 1.13
C LYS A 158 -2.17 7.79 1.50
N LEU A 159 -1.38 7.22 2.39
CA LEU A 159 -0.17 7.86 2.93
C LEU A 159 1.05 7.32 2.21
N PRO A 160 2.23 7.94 2.37
CA PRO A 160 3.48 7.25 2.08
C PRO A 160 3.67 6.06 3.02
N GLY A 161 4.06 4.90 2.50
CA GLY A 161 4.33 3.70 3.30
C GLY A 161 5.52 3.91 4.23
N ARG A 162 5.40 3.51 5.49
CA ARG A 162 6.41 3.77 6.54
C ARG A 162 6.69 2.52 7.36
N PRO A 163 7.91 2.33 7.89
CA PRO A 163 8.19 1.29 8.86
C PRO A 163 7.26 1.38 10.08
N THR A 164 6.85 0.25 10.62
CA THR A 164 6.14 0.21 11.91
C THR A 164 7.10 0.59 13.04
N ARG A 165 6.57 1.12 14.15
CA ARG A 165 7.40 1.60 15.28
C ARG A 165 8.35 0.55 15.83
N ASP A 166 7.93 -0.70 15.86
CA ASP A 166 8.69 -1.79 16.46
C ASP A 166 9.86 -2.28 15.62
N CYS A 167 9.89 -2.00 14.31
CA CYS A 167 11.07 -2.26 13.48
C CYS A 167 11.89 -1.02 13.16
N LEU A 168 11.41 0.19 13.48
CA LEU A 168 12.03 1.47 13.10
C LEU A 168 13.52 1.62 13.47
N PHE A 169 13.95 1.00 14.57
CA PHE A 169 15.34 1.05 15.05
C PHE A 169 16.04 -0.31 14.98
N CYS A 170 15.48 -1.25 14.23
CA CYS A 170 16.04 -2.58 14.03
C CYS A 170 16.85 -2.63 12.73
N ASP A 171 17.90 -3.45 12.71
CA ASP A 171 18.63 -3.76 11.48
C ASP A 171 17.96 -4.94 10.78
N VAL A 172 16.85 -4.64 10.10
CA VAL A 172 16.01 -5.61 9.40
C VAL A 172 16.72 -6.38 8.28
N GLY A 173 17.91 -5.91 7.88
CA GLY A 173 18.73 -6.54 6.83
C GLY A 173 19.72 -7.58 7.36
N LYS A 174 20.14 -7.54 8.63
CA LYS A 174 21.17 -8.45 9.14
C LYS A 174 21.13 -8.84 10.62
N ASP A 175 20.15 -8.41 11.40
CA ASP A 175 20.07 -8.80 12.82
C ASP A 175 19.59 -10.25 13.06
N GLY A 176 19.20 -10.97 12.00
CA GLY A 176 18.77 -12.36 12.04
C GLY A 176 17.45 -12.62 12.75
N THR A 177 16.70 -11.58 13.14
CA THR A 177 15.49 -11.73 13.97
C THR A 177 14.33 -10.83 13.55
N SER A 178 14.61 -9.65 13.00
CA SER A 178 13.59 -8.65 12.70
C SER A 178 13.01 -8.82 11.29
N VAL A 179 11.68 -8.83 11.20
CA VAL A 179 10.95 -8.69 9.94
C VAL A 179 10.70 -7.22 9.67
N MET A 180 10.99 -6.75 8.46
CA MET A 180 10.61 -5.40 8.07
C MET A 180 9.09 -5.33 7.93
N LYS A 181 8.46 -4.45 8.70
CA LYS A 181 7.02 -4.19 8.59
C LYS A 181 6.81 -2.77 8.11
N VAL A 182 5.96 -2.61 7.11
CA VAL A 182 5.57 -1.31 6.56
C VAL A 182 4.08 -1.16 6.70
N TRP A 183 3.62 -0.05 7.27
CA TRP A 183 2.20 0.26 7.40
C TRP A 183 1.80 1.39 6.47
N ASN A 184 0.51 1.40 6.13
CA ASN A 184 -0.17 2.48 5.44
C ASN A 184 -1.68 2.44 5.78
N GLU A 185 -2.42 3.40 5.25
CA GLU A 185 -3.84 3.59 5.48
C GLU A 185 -4.63 3.55 4.16
N ASN A 186 -5.78 2.90 4.19
CA ASN A 186 -6.86 2.99 3.19
C ASN A 186 -8.00 3.85 3.74
N LEU A 187 -9.14 3.95 3.04
CA LEU A 187 -10.19 4.87 3.46
C LEU A 187 -10.70 4.66 4.90
N LYS A 188 -10.84 3.40 5.32
CA LYS A 188 -11.43 2.98 6.60
C LYS A 188 -10.74 1.73 7.19
N SER A 189 -9.58 1.38 6.65
CA SER A 189 -8.79 0.24 7.08
C SER A 189 -7.32 0.60 7.01
N GLY A 190 -6.50 -0.08 7.78
CA GLY A 190 -5.05 -0.07 7.63
C GLY A 190 -4.56 -1.20 6.75
N VAL A 191 -3.34 -1.07 6.24
CA VAL A 191 -2.63 -2.18 5.61
C VAL A 191 -1.22 -2.26 6.19
N VAL A 192 -0.77 -3.47 6.51
CA VAL A 192 0.59 -3.76 6.97
C VAL A 192 1.19 -4.82 6.08
N GLY A 193 2.32 -4.52 5.45
CA GLY A 193 3.13 -5.55 4.79
C GLY A 193 4.27 -5.99 5.69
N ALA A 194 4.45 -7.30 5.80
CA ALA A 194 5.59 -7.93 6.45
C ALA A 194 6.51 -8.50 5.37
N PHE A 195 7.80 -8.15 5.40
CA PHE A 195 8.79 -8.52 4.39
C PHE A 195 10.03 -9.07 5.07
N HIS A 196 10.42 -10.29 4.70
CA HIS A 196 11.65 -10.88 5.21
C HIS A 196 12.84 -10.47 4.31
N VAL A 197 13.53 -9.41 4.72
CA VAL A 197 14.61 -8.75 3.96
C VAL A 197 16.03 -9.00 4.52
N GLN A 198 16.18 -9.95 5.43
CA GLN A 198 17.47 -10.33 6.03
C GLN A 198 18.47 -10.86 4.99
N GLY A 199 19.74 -10.92 5.34
CA GLY A 199 20.82 -11.55 4.56
C GLY A 199 21.64 -10.58 3.71
N VAL A 200 21.25 -9.30 3.66
CA VAL A 200 22.00 -8.27 2.92
C VAL A 200 22.04 -6.99 3.74
N ALA A 201 23.21 -6.37 3.80
CA ALA A 201 23.41 -5.07 4.44
C ALA A 201 24.27 -4.15 3.57
N TRP A 202 24.16 -2.84 3.82
CA TRP A 202 25.09 -1.87 3.25
C TRP A 202 26.44 -1.96 3.94
N ASN A 203 27.51 -2.11 3.16
CA ASN A 203 28.87 -2.06 3.63
C ASN A 203 29.43 -0.63 3.46
N PHE A 204 29.75 0.03 4.58
CA PHE A 204 30.24 1.40 4.60
C PHE A 204 31.70 1.54 4.16
N ASP A 205 32.49 0.47 4.17
CA ASP A 205 33.89 0.51 3.74
C ASP A 205 33.99 0.37 2.21
N THR A 206 33.17 -0.51 1.62
CA THR A 206 33.16 -0.76 0.17
C THR A 206 32.16 0.12 -0.59
N HIS A 207 31.20 0.72 0.10
CA HIS A 207 30.05 1.41 -0.49
C HIS A 207 29.23 0.53 -1.44
N GLU A 208 29.02 -0.74 -1.05
CA GLU A 208 28.24 -1.71 -1.81
C GLU A 208 27.29 -2.52 -0.91
N ASN A 209 26.29 -3.14 -1.53
CA ASN A 209 25.43 -4.12 -0.86
C ASN A 209 26.19 -5.43 -0.68
N GLU A 210 26.43 -5.82 0.57
CA GLU A 210 27.11 -7.05 0.93
C GLU A 210 26.10 -8.12 1.36
N VAL A 211 26.24 -9.31 0.78
CA VAL A 211 25.51 -10.51 1.22
C VAL A 211 26.18 -11.04 2.48
N VAL A 212 25.54 -10.85 3.62
CA VAL A 212 26.08 -11.26 4.93
C VAL A 212 25.60 -12.66 5.34
N ASP A 213 24.47 -13.10 4.79
CA ASP A 213 23.93 -14.44 4.96
C ASP A 213 23.11 -14.82 3.72
N GLU A 214 23.55 -15.83 2.97
CA GLU A 214 22.84 -16.32 1.79
C GLU A 214 21.56 -17.08 2.13
N ASN A 215 21.45 -17.61 3.35
CA ASN A 215 20.32 -18.42 3.80
C ASN A 215 19.82 -17.99 5.19
N PRO A 216 19.26 -16.77 5.32
CA PRO A 216 18.74 -16.29 6.60
C PRO A 216 17.69 -17.25 7.19
N PRO A 217 17.61 -17.34 8.53
CA PRO A 217 16.64 -18.20 9.20
C PRO A 217 15.21 -17.78 8.86
N ILE A 218 14.27 -18.74 8.87
CA ILE A 218 12.85 -18.43 8.75
C ILE A 218 12.43 -17.54 9.92
N LEU A 219 11.81 -16.40 9.63
CA LEU A 219 11.34 -15.46 10.64
C LEU A 219 9.83 -15.58 10.86
N THR A 220 9.38 -15.23 12.06
CA THR A 220 7.95 -15.08 12.35
C THR A 220 7.61 -13.60 12.37
N ALA A 221 6.79 -13.15 11.42
CA ALA A 221 6.20 -11.83 11.46
C ALA A 221 5.01 -11.84 12.42
N ALA A 222 4.97 -10.89 13.35
CA ALA A 222 3.83 -10.64 14.24
C ALA A 222 3.27 -9.25 13.96
N VAL A 223 2.04 -9.20 13.45
CA VAL A 223 1.37 -7.96 13.03
C VAL A 223 0.20 -7.66 13.95
N LYS A 224 0.08 -6.41 14.36
CA LYS A 224 -0.98 -5.89 15.24
C LYS A 224 -1.83 -4.86 14.52
N ALA A 225 -3.05 -4.63 15.00
CA ALA A 225 -3.84 -3.50 14.52
C ALA A 225 -3.17 -2.15 14.84
N HIS A 226 -2.56 -2.02 16.02
CA HIS A 226 -1.81 -0.83 16.42
C HIS A 226 -0.44 -0.66 15.72
N ASP A 227 -0.05 -1.55 14.82
CA ASP A 227 1.06 -1.30 13.89
C ASP A 227 0.68 -0.25 12.82
N VAL A 228 -0.62 -0.04 12.60
CA VAL A 228 -1.16 1.06 11.78
C VAL A 228 -1.38 2.26 12.71
N GLU A 229 -0.62 3.34 12.52
CA GLU A 229 -0.67 4.49 13.45
C GLU A 229 -2.06 5.10 13.55
N THR A 230 -2.80 5.15 12.44
CA THR A 230 -4.15 5.73 12.43
C THR A 230 -5.18 4.85 13.15
N LEU A 231 -4.91 3.57 13.44
CA LEU A 231 -5.83 2.72 14.22
C LEU A 231 -5.52 2.72 15.72
N ARG A 232 -4.47 3.41 16.16
CA ARG A 232 -4.04 3.39 17.58
C ARG A 232 -4.99 4.10 18.54
N HIS A 233 -5.92 4.89 18.03
CA HIS A 233 -6.94 5.56 18.82
C HIS A 233 -8.21 4.72 19.00
N GLU A 234 -8.30 3.57 18.33
CA GLU A 234 -9.38 2.61 18.47
C GLU A 234 -8.93 1.46 19.38
N ASP A 235 -9.79 1.09 20.33
CA ASP A 235 -9.51 -0.03 21.24
C ASP A 235 -9.72 -1.39 20.56
N GLY A 236 -10.56 -1.42 19.52
CA GLY A 236 -11.00 -2.62 18.80
C GLY A 236 -12.38 -3.10 19.25
N PRO A 237 -12.77 -4.33 18.89
CA PRO A 237 -11.97 -5.34 18.19
C PRO A 237 -11.77 -5.02 16.70
N PHE A 238 -10.77 -5.67 16.11
CA PHE A 238 -10.41 -5.55 14.69
C PHE A 238 -10.52 -6.91 13.99
N VAL A 239 -10.57 -6.87 12.66
CA VAL A 239 -10.36 -8.02 11.80
C VAL A 239 -9.07 -7.83 11.00
N ALA A 240 -8.30 -8.91 10.84
CA ALA A 240 -7.14 -8.99 9.96
C ALA A 240 -7.39 -9.98 8.82
N TRP A 241 -7.21 -9.51 7.58
CA TRP A 241 -7.18 -10.34 6.37
C TRP A 241 -5.75 -10.58 5.92
N SER A 242 -5.33 -11.84 5.89
CA SER A 242 -4.02 -12.27 5.38
C SER A 242 -4.15 -12.63 3.89
N HIS A 243 -3.48 -11.88 3.02
CA HIS A 243 -3.66 -11.96 1.57
C HIS A 243 -3.24 -13.32 1.00
N ARG A 244 -1.98 -13.77 1.21
CA ARG A 244 -1.47 -15.00 0.58
C ARG A 244 -2.18 -16.25 1.11
N THR A 245 -2.53 -16.28 2.40
CA THR A 245 -3.25 -17.42 2.99
C THR A 245 -4.77 -17.34 2.85
N SER A 246 -5.31 -16.23 2.35
CA SER A 246 -6.76 -15.98 2.27
C SER A 246 -7.50 -16.26 3.59
N ARG A 247 -6.96 -15.77 4.71
CA ARG A 247 -7.47 -16.04 6.06
C ARG A 247 -7.98 -14.77 6.73
N VAL A 248 -9.13 -14.88 7.40
CA VAL A 248 -9.66 -13.88 8.34
C VAL A 248 -9.34 -14.28 9.77
N GLU A 249 -8.91 -13.32 10.58
CA GLU A 249 -8.65 -13.50 12.00
C GLU A 249 -9.16 -12.29 12.79
N VAL A 250 -9.93 -12.53 13.86
CA VAL A 250 -10.38 -11.47 14.76
C VAL A 250 -9.27 -11.16 15.77
N LEU A 251 -8.91 -9.89 15.87
CA LEU A 251 -7.99 -9.36 16.85
C LEU A 251 -8.80 -8.70 17.97
N PRO A 252 -8.84 -9.27 19.19
CA PRO A 252 -9.70 -8.77 20.28
C PRO A 252 -9.45 -7.31 20.69
N ASN A 253 -8.26 -6.80 20.44
CA ASN A 253 -7.87 -5.42 20.73
C ASN A 253 -6.68 -5.03 19.85
N GLY A 254 -6.28 -3.76 19.94
CA GLY A 254 -5.18 -3.19 19.17
C GLY A 254 -3.81 -3.85 19.33
N ALA A 255 -3.54 -4.49 20.48
CA ALA A 255 -2.27 -5.13 20.79
C ALA A 255 -2.20 -6.61 20.41
N SER A 256 -3.35 -7.24 20.11
CA SER A 256 -3.45 -8.62 19.64
C SER A 256 -2.70 -8.82 18.32
N GLN A 257 -2.11 -9.99 18.15
CA GLN A 257 -1.20 -10.29 17.04
C GLN A 257 -1.73 -11.41 16.16
N THR A 258 -1.73 -11.20 14.85
CA THR A 258 -1.72 -12.29 13.87
C THR A 258 -0.28 -12.60 13.47
N LYS A 259 0.02 -13.86 13.14
CA LYS A 259 1.39 -14.33 12.88
C LYS A 259 1.50 -15.15 11.61
N ILE A 260 2.65 -15.02 10.94
CA ILE A 260 3.03 -15.83 9.79
C ILE A 260 4.53 -16.10 9.77
N GLN A 261 4.93 -17.27 9.27
CA GLN A 261 6.33 -17.61 9.03
C GLN A 261 6.73 -17.22 7.61
N LEU A 262 7.88 -16.57 7.46
CA LEU A 262 8.40 -16.08 6.19
C LEU A 262 9.82 -16.59 5.96
N LYS A 263 10.03 -17.28 4.84
CA LYS A 263 11.38 -17.58 4.32
C LYS A 263 12.02 -16.32 3.75
N HIS A 264 13.31 -16.37 3.47
CA HIS A 264 14.03 -15.24 2.88
C HIS A 264 13.33 -14.74 1.61
N ARG A 265 13.09 -13.42 1.52
CA ARG A 265 12.34 -12.71 0.45
C ARG A 265 10.87 -13.08 0.32
N GLU A 266 10.31 -13.83 1.25
CA GLU A 266 8.86 -13.95 1.36
C GLU A 266 8.27 -12.72 2.06
N TRP A 267 6.98 -12.54 1.81
CA TRP A 267 6.21 -11.42 2.31
C TRP A 267 4.79 -11.86 2.64
N GLU A 268 4.05 -11.02 3.35
CA GLU A 268 2.60 -11.12 3.53
C GLU A 268 2.02 -9.72 3.66
N LEU A 269 0.78 -9.54 3.19
CA LEU A 269 0.02 -8.30 3.37
C LEU A 269 -1.19 -8.57 4.26
N PHE A 270 -1.39 -7.69 5.24
CA PHE A 270 -2.49 -7.73 6.18
C PHE A 270 -3.36 -6.49 5.99
N THR A 271 -4.61 -6.68 5.60
CA THR A 271 -5.62 -5.59 5.71
C THR A 271 -6.27 -5.67 7.07
N ILE A 272 -6.27 -4.56 7.80
CA ILE A 272 -6.78 -4.48 9.17
C ILE A 272 -7.92 -3.47 9.22
N ALA A 273 -9.10 -3.90 9.66
CA ALA A 273 -10.28 -3.05 9.74
C ALA A 273 -10.96 -3.19 11.11
N PRO A 274 -11.54 -2.11 11.66
CA PRO A 274 -12.33 -2.21 12.88
C PRO A 274 -13.64 -2.96 12.64
N ILE A 275 -14.15 -3.62 13.69
CA ILE A 275 -15.42 -4.34 13.67
C ILE A 275 -16.51 -3.45 14.29
N GLN A 276 -17.58 -3.25 13.54
CA GLN A 276 -18.78 -2.57 13.98
C GLN A 276 -19.74 -3.55 14.66
N PHE A 277 -20.53 -3.06 15.62
CA PHE A 277 -21.52 -3.85 16.34
C PHE A 277 -22.90 -3.20 16.27
N SER A 278 -23.94 -3.99 16.03
CA SER A 278 -25.33 -3.57 16.23
C SER A 278 -25.78 -3.85 17.67
N GLU A 279 -26.85 -3.18 18.10
CA GLU A 279 -27.50 -3.46 19.39
C GLU A 279 -28.06 -4.89 19.50
N SER A 280 -28.41 -5.49 18.36
CA SER A 280 -28.90 -6.88 18.24
C SER A 280 -27.77 -7.91 18.17
N GLY A 281 -26.50 -7.51 18.28
CA GLY A 281 -25.35 -8.40 18.37
C GLY A 281 -24.72 -8.80 17.03
N VAL A 282 -25.04 -8.12 15.93
CA VAL A 282 -24.34 -8.31 14.64
C VAL A 282 -22.97 -7.66 14.73
N ALA A 283 -21.92 -8.45 14.49
CA ALA A 283 -20.55 -7.97 14.28
C ALA A 283 -20.27 -7.91 12.78
N TRP A 284 -19.74 -6.78 12.27
CA TRP A 284 -19.53 -6.54 10.84
C TRP A 284 -18.26 -5.76 10.55
N SER A 285 -17.53 -6.17 9.51
CA SER A 285 -16.45 -5.36 8.95
C SER A 285 -16.23 -5.68 7.46
N PRO A 286 -16.44 -4.73 6.53
CA PRO A 286 -16.09 -4.95 5.14
C PRO A 286 -14.56 -4.82 4.98
N ILE A 287 -13.96 -5.75 4.25
CA ILE A 287 -12.50 -5.80 4.11
C ILE A 287 -12.07 -5.29 2.73
N GLY A 288 -12.63 -5.82 1.64
CA GLY A 288 -12.34 -5.34 0.27
C GLY A 288 -12.20 -6.45 -0.77
N LEU A 289 -11.49 -6.16 -1.87
CA LEU A 289 -11.22 -7.13 -2.94
C LEU A 289 -10.09 -8.09 -2.55
N GLY A 290 -10.43 -9.31 -2.15
CA GLY A 290 -9.50 -10.25 -1.51
C GLY A 290 -8.34 -10.70 -2.40
N ASP A 291 -8.51 -10.64 -3.72
CA ASP A 291 -7.48 -11.01 -4.70
C ASP A 291 -6.55 -9.85 -5.08
N MET A 292 -6.85 -8.63 -4.67
CA MET A 292 -5.98 -7.47 -4.88
C MET A 292 -4.95 -7.36 -3.76
N LEU A 293 -3.71 -6.94 -4.09
CA LEU A 293 -2.62 -6.83 -3.11
C LEU A 293 -2.94 -5.80 -2.02
N ASN A 294 -3.52 -4.65 -2.38
CA ASN A 294 -4.10 -3.71 -1.41
C ASN A 294 -5.62 -3.89 -1.32
N THR A 295 -6.05 -4.97 -0.66
CA THR A 295 -7.46 -5.39 -0.55
C THR A 295 -8.38 -4.24 -0.11
N GLY A 296 -8.04 -3.56 0.99
CA GLY A 296 -8.85 -2.47 1.54
C GLY A 296 -8.90 -1.19 0.71
N GLY A 297 -8.01 -1.03 -0.28
CA GLY A 297 -7.99 0.13 -1.16
C GLY A 297 -9.18 0.21 -2.11
N ALA A 298 -9.94 -0.88 -2.28
CA ALA A 298 -11.14 -0.91 -3.11
C ALA A 298 -12.34 -0.17 -2.50
N LEU A 299 -12.38 -0.04 -1.17
CA LEU A 299 -13.50 0.57 -0.46
C LEU A 299 -13.49 2.11 -0.59
N THR A 300 -14.59 2.66 -1.10
CA THR A 300 -14.76 4.11 -1.33
C THR A 300 -15.77 4.77 -0.39
N LYS A 301 -16.62 3.97 0.26
CA LYS A 301 -17.57 4.45 1.26
C LYS A 301 -17.95 3.31 2.18
N ILE A 302 -18.15 3.58 3.47
CA ILE A 302 -18.67 2.63 4.45
C ILE A 302 -19.62 3.40 5.36
N HIS A 303 -20.82 2.88 5.55
CA HIS A 303 -21.80 3.40 6.50
C HIS A 303 -21.67 2.69 7.84
N GLU A 304 -22.12 3.36 8.91
CA GLU A 304 -22.35 2.69 10.19
C GLU A 304 -23.47 1.67 10.04
N LEU A 305 -23.37 0.55 10.75
CA LEU A 305 -24.48 -0.39 10.90
C LEU A 305 -25.71 0.34 11.45
N TYR A 306 -26.87 0.08 10.86
CA TYR A 306 -28.12 0.68 11.32
C TYR A 306 -29.29 -0.30 11.24
N THR A 307 -30.34 0.00 12.02
CA THR A 307 -31.63 -0.71 11.96
C THR A 307 -32.68 0.31 11.52
N PRO A 308 -33.36 0.14 10.38
CA PRO A 308 -34.38 1.09 9.93
C PRO A 308 -35.53 1.20 10.93
N GLU A 309 -36.01 2.42 11.16
CA GLU A 309 -37.23 2.66 11.94
C GLU A 309 -38.48 2.37 11.07
N GLY A 310 -39.31 1.38 11.45
CA GLY A 310 -40.58 1.07 10.79
C GLY A 310 -41.25 -0.22 11.28
N ASP A 311 -42.53 -0.44 10.89
CA ASP A 311 -43.40 -1.56 11.31
C ASP A 311 -42.97 -2.97 10.82
N GLY A 312 -41.79 -3.09 10.19
CA GLY A 312 -41.22 -4.36 9.75
C GLY A 312 -40.32 -5.03 10.81
N ALA A 313 -39.95 -6.29 10.59
CA ALA A 313 -38.95 -6.95 11.42
C ALA A 313 -37.64 -6.11 11.46
N ALA A 314 -37.06 -5.94 12.64
CA ALA A 314 -35.89 -5.10 12.90
C ALA A 314 -34.64 -5.68 12.22
N ALA A 315 -34.48 -5.41 10.92
CA ALA A 315 -33.35 -5.89 10.14
C ALA A 315 -32.14 -4.97 10.34
N VAL A 316 -30.98 -5.56 10.69
CA VAL A 316 -29.71 -4.82 10.70
C VAL A 316 -29.20 -4.72 9.26
N ILE A 317 -28.70 -3.55 8.89
CA ILE A 317 -28.22 -3.26 7.55
C ILE A 317 -26.81 -2.69 7.60
N ALA A 318 -25.95 -3.22 6.73
CA ALA A 318 -24.67 -2.63 6.37
C ALA A 318 -24.69 -2.15 4.93
N GLU A 319 -24.23 -0.92 4.68
CA GLU A 319 -24.10 -0.36 3.33
C GLU A 319 -22.68 0.16 3.10
N PHE A 320 -22.13 -0.10 1.92
CA PHE A 320 -20.80 0.36 1.54
C PHE A 320 -20.67 0.45 0.02
N SER A 321 -19.61 1.12 -0.43
CA SER A 321 -19.26 1.22 -1.85
C SER A 321 -17.86 0.68 -2.09
N SER A 322 -17.69 -0.10 -3.16
CA SER A 322 -16.42 -0.69 -3.56
C SER A 322 -16.16 -0.47 -5.04
N ARG A 323 -14.90 -0.25 -5.42
CA ARG A 323 -14.48 -0.17 -6.82
C ARG A 323 -13.86 -1.48 -7.29
N GLY A 324 -14.04 -1.75 -8.58
CA GLY A 324 -13.46 -2.90 -9.26
C GLY A 324 -14.22 -4.21 -9.05
N PRO A 325 -14.08 -5.17 -9.99
CA PRO A 325 -14.71 -6.47 -9.90
C PRO A 325 -13.88 -7.47 -9.10
N GLY A 326 -14.48 -8.62 -8.82
CA GLY A 326 -13.79 -9.80 -8.30
C GLY A 326 -14.32 -10.25 -6.95
N ARG A 327 -13.55 -11.11 -6.27
CA ARG A 327 -13.93 -11.68 -4.99
C ARG A 327 -13.85 -10.63 -3.90
N PHE A 328 -14.99 -10.25 -3.35
CA PHE A 328 -15.09 -9.39 -2.20
C PHE A 328 -15.12 -10.23 -0.92
N VAL A 329 -14.36 -9.81 0.08
CA VAL A 329 -14.31 -10.45 1.40
C VAL A 329 -14.70 -9.47 2.49
N ALA A 330 -15.39 -9.98 3.50
CA ALA A 330 -15.79 -9.27 4.71
C ALA A 330 -15.79 -10.21 5.91
N TYR A 331 -15.87 -9.64 7.10
CA TYR A 331 -16.15 -10.38 8.33
C TYR A 331 -17.57 -10.08 8.80
N CYS A 332 -18.29 -11.12 9.19
CA CYS A 332 -19.54 -10.98 9.91
C CYS A 332 -19.85 -12.17 10.82
N GLN A 333 -20.53 -11.87 11.93
CA GLN A 333 -21.23 -12.87 12.74
C GLN A 333 -22.51 -12.23 13.29
N PRO A 334 -23.69 -12.87 13.16
CA PRO A 334 -23.94 -14.14 12.47
C PRO A 334 -23.88 -14.04 10.93
N GLU A 335 -24.13 -15.16 10.24
CA GLU A 335 -24.32 -15.20 8.78
C GLU A 335 -25.45 -14.23 8.36
N PRO A 336 -25.27 -13.41 7.30
CA PRO A 336 -26.31 -12.54 6.80
C PRO A 336 -27.42 -13.32 6.11
N THR A 337 -28.63 -12.75 6.05
CA THR A 337 -29.74 -13.37 5.31
C THR A 337 -29.65 -13.09 3.82
N ARG A 338 -29.20 -11.89 3.43
CA ARG A 338 -29.10 -11.47 2.03
C ARG A 338 -27.94 -10.49 1.79
N VAL A 339 -27.39 -10.53 0.58
CA VAL A 339 -26.47 -9.53 0.03
C VAL A 339 -27.06 -8.99 -1.26
N PHE A 340 -27.13 -7.68 -1.40
CA PHE A 340 -27.64 -6.98 -2.57
C PHE A 340 -26.55 -6.13 -3.19
N LEU A 341 -26.58 -6.06 -4.52
CA LEU A 341 -25.84 -5.12 -5.32
C LEU A 341 -26.83 -4.08 -5.86
N ASP A 342 -26.66 -2.83 -5.46
CA ASP A 342 -27.49 -1.72 -5.88
C ASP A 342 -26.88 -1.05 -7.12
N GLY A 343 -27.64 -1.09 -8.22
CA GLY A 343 -27.39 -0.42 -9.49
C GLY A 343 -28.70 0.18 -10.02
N ALA A 344 -28.98 0.08 -11.33
CA ALA A 344 -30.28 0.50 -11.87
C ALA A 344 -31.48 -0.36 -11.38
N THR A 345 -31.19 -1.56 -10.84
CA THR A 345 -32.15 -2.45 -10.18
C THR A 345 -31.40 -3.19 -9.07
N SER A 346 -31.95 -3.23 -7.86
CA SER A 346 -31.35 -3.98 -6.75
C SER A 346 -31.38 -5.47 -7.04
N MET A 347 -30.21 -6.11 -7.09
CA MET A 347 -30.07 -7.53 -7.39
C MET A 347 -29.50 -8.26 -6.18
N GLN A 348 -30.21 -9.27 -5.68
CA GLN A 348 -29.65 -10.18 -4.69
C GLN A 348 -28.56 -11.04 -5.34
N ILE A 349 -27.39 -11.11 -4.71
CA ILE A 349 -26.25 -11.90 -5.19
C ILE A 349 -25.97 -13.07 -4.26
N PRO A 350 -25.47 -14.20 -4.80
CA PRO A 350 -25.05 -15.32 -3.96
C PRO A 350 -23.80 -14.95 -3.16
N PHE A 351 -23.73 -15.48 -1.94
CA PHE A 351 -22.58 -15.36 -1.05
C PHE A 351 -22.28 -16.71 -0.40
N THR A 352 -21.11 -16.78 0.24
CA THR A 352 -20.70 -17.89 1.11
C THR A 352 -20.27 -17.33 2.45
N HIS A 353 -20.61 -18.02 3.53
CA HIS A 353 -20.21 -17.66 4.88
C HIS A 353 -19.57 -18.87 5.58
N ASP A 354 -18.41 -18.66 6.17
CA ASP A 354 -17.80 -19.63 7.06
C ASP A 354 -18.12 -19.26 8.50
N ILE A 355 -19.04 -19.99 9.12
CA ILE A 355 -19.51 -19.78 10.49
C ILE A 355 -18.34 -19.83 11.50
N SER A 356 -17.29 -20.62 11.24
CA SER A 356 -16.18 -20.80 12.18
C SER A 356 -15.24 -19.59 12.22
N THR A 357 -15.05 -18.92 11.09
CA THR A 357 -14.13 -17.77 10.96
C THR A 357 -14.85 -16.43 10.84
N GLY A 358 -16.16 -16.46 10.54
CA GLY A 358 -16.95 -15.27 10.19
C GLY A 358 -16.66 -14.72 8.79
N LEU A 359 -15.89 -15.44 7.94
CA LEU A 359 -15.55 -14.98 6.60
C LEU A 359 -16.79 -15.00 5.69
N LEU A 360 -17.20 -13.83 5.23
CA LEU A 360 -18.20 -13.65 4.17
C LEU A 360 -17.48 -13.40 2.84
N THR A 361 -17.89 -14.11 1.79
CA THR A 361 -17.36 -13.93 0.43
C THR A 361 -18.48 -13.88 -0.60
N PHE A 362 -18.39 -12.93 -1.53
CA PHE A 362 -19.26 -12.82 -2.72
C PHE A 362 -18.47 -12.19 -3.87
N PHE A 363 -19.06 -12.15 -5.07
CA PHE A 363 -18.38 -11.64 -6.27
C PHE A 363 -19.02 -10.35 -6.77
N LEU A 364 -18.18 -9.33 -6.98
CA LEU A 364 -18.56 -8.09 -7.64
C LEU A 364 -18.41 -8.24 -9.16
N PRO A 365 -19.43 -7.89 -9.95
CA PRO A 365 -19.42 -8.06 -11.39
C PRO A 365 -18.50 -7.04 -12.07
N ASN A 366 -18.09 -7.33 -13.31
CA ASN A 366 -17.35 -6.37 -14.12
C ASN A 366 -18.32 -5.38 -14.78
N GLU A 367 -18.49 -4.19 -14.18
CA GLU A 367 -19.40 -3.14 -14.68
C GLU A 367 -18.64 -1.96 -15.30
N ALA A 368 -19.28 -1.30 -16.27
CA ALA A 368 -18.69 -0.19 -17.02
C ALA A 368 -18.31 1.03 -16.15
N ASN A 369 -19.03 1.28 -15.06
CA ASN A 369 -18.78 2.41 -14.15
C ASN A 369 -17.75 2.08 -13.05
N GLY A 370 -17.35 0.81 -12.91
CA GLY A 370 -16.28 0.37 -12.01
C GLY A 370 -16.51 0.59 -10.50
N SER A 371 -17.72 0.96 -10.08
CA SER A 371 -18.11 1.14 -8.66
C SER A 371 -19.41 0.42 -8.36
N HIS A 372 -19.48 -0.20 -7.19
CA HIS A 372 -20.55 -1.06 -6.72
C HIS A 372 -21.07 -0.54 -5.39
N GLU A 373 -22.39 -0.36 -5.27
CA GLU A 373 -23.05 -0.13 -3.99
C GLU A 373 -23.56 -1.47 -3.47
N VAL A 374 -23.20 -1.83 -2.24
CA VAL A 374 -23.51 -3.13 -1.67
C VAL A 374 -24.24 -2.95 -0.36
N LYS A 375 -25.28 -3.76 -0.20
CA LYS A 375 -26.11 -3.82 1.00
C LYS A 375 -26.14 -5.23 1.56
N VAL A 376 -25.81 -5.39 2.83
CA VAL A 376 -25.86 -6.67 3.55
C VAL A 376 -26.92 -6.57 4.64
N VAL A 377 -27.77 -7.60 4.75
CA VAL A 377 -28.95 -7.59 5.62
C VAL A 377 -28.93 -8.79 6.55
N TRP A 378 -29.30 -8.57 7.81
CA TRP A 378 -29.59 -9.58 8.83
C TRP A 378 -31.03 -9.37 9.32
N GLU A 379 -31.88 -10.39 9.22
CA GLU A 379 -33.31 -10.36 9.62
C GLU A 379 -33.56 -11.17 10.90
#